data_AF-A0A2H1WN38-F1
#
_entry.id   AF-A0A2H1WN38-F1
#
_cell.length_a   1.000
_cell.length_b   1.000
_cell.length_c   1.000
_cell.angle_alpha   90.00
_cell.angle_beta   90.00
_cell.angle_gamma   90.00
#
_symmetry.space_group_name_H-M   'P 1'
#
loop_
_entity.id
_entity.type
_entity.pdbx_description
1 polymer ?
#
loop_
_entity_poly.entity_id
_entity_poly.type
_entity_poly.pdbx_seq_one_letter_code
_entity_poly.pdbx_strand_id
1 'polypeptide(L)'
;SINDRLVDYFKILDNIFYFPKETKTFKRYINLKYRMTLLLGPACREGEVYKECRDPCVNDSCEAMGSLKPNCTSPVPCEPGCVCAEGSYRLYEYLPCVPKCYCHNLKDSSKCKN
;
A
#
# COMPACT_ATOMS: atom_id res chain seq x y z
N SER A 1 1.39 5.78 15.41
CA SER A 1 0.15 6.58 15.49
C SER A 1 -0.96 5.75 16.14
N ILE A 2 -2.04 6.37 16.66
CA ILE A 2 -3.25 5.66 17.13
C ILE A 2 -3.81 4.73 16.04
N ASN A 3 -3.63 5.15 14.78
CA ASN A 3 -4.09 4.44 13.59
C ASN A 3 -3.41 3.07 13.40
N ASP A 4 -2.10 2.98 13.64
CA ASP A 4 -1.34 1.73 13.47
C ASP A 4 -1.78 0.66 14.48
N ARG A 5 -2.08 1.07 15.72
CA ARG A 5 -2.54 0.18 16.80
C ARG A 5 -3.92 -0.42 16.51
N LEU A 6 -4.80 0.32 15.82
CA LEU A 6 -6.13 -0.16 15.44
C LEU A 6 -6.10 -1.14 14.27
N VAL A 7 -5.17 -0.95 13.33
CA VAL A 7 -4.93 -1.91 12.23
C VAL A 7 -4.42 -3.23 12.80
N ASP A 8 -3.45 -3.20 13.72
CA ASP A 8 -2.94 -4.41 14.35
C ASP A 8 -3.98 -5.11 15.21
N TYR A 9 -4.85 -4.36 15.88
CA TYR A 9 -5.99 -4.92 16.62
C TYR A 9 -6.93 -5.75 15.71
N PHE A 10 -7.24 -5.27 14.50
CA PHE A 10 -8.07 -6.04 13.55
C PHE A 10 -7.34 -7.26 12.97
N LYS A 11 -6.04 -7.18 12.72
CA LYS A 11 -5.24 -8.36 12.32
C LYS A 11 -5.26 -9.44 13.39
N ILE A 12 -5.18 -9.04 14.66
CA ILE A 12 -5.27 -9.96 15.80
C ILE A 12 -6.68 -10.56 15.86
N LEU A 13 -7.73 -9.75 15.71
CA LEU A 13 -9.11 -10.26 15.70
C LEU A 13 -9.39 -11.23 14.55
N ASP A 14 -8.86 -10.97 13.34
CA ASP A 14 -8.99 -11.87 12.19
C ASP A 14 -8.28 -13.22 12.42
N ASN A 15 -7.18 -13.24 13.19
CA ASN A 15 -6.43 -14.47 13.49
C ASN A 15 -6.95 -15.24 14.71
N ILE A 16 -7.50 -14.55 15.72
CA ILE A 16 -7.94 -15.18 16.97
C ILE A 16 -9.40 -15.63 16.91
N PHE A 17 -10.27 -14.86 16.26
CA PHE A 17 -11.70 -15.15 16.26
C PHE A 17 -12.11 -15.83 14.96
N TYR A 18 -12.36 -17.13 15.05
CA TYR A 18 -13.11 -17.86 14.03
C TYR A 18 -14.59 -17.43 14.13
N PHE A 19 -14.95 -16.32 13.48
CA PHE A 19 -16.33 -15.88 13.41
C PHE A 19 -17.10 -16.82 12.47
N PRO A 20 -18.12 -17.55 12.95
CA PRO A 20 -19.00 -18.28 12.06
C PRO A 20 -19.63 -17.26 11.11
N LYS A 21 -19.45 -17.49 9.81
CA LYS A 21 -20.07 -16.66 8.76
C LYS A 21 -21.57 -16.58 9.04
N GLU A 22 -22.15 -15.41 8.80
CA GLU A 22 -23.60 -15.11 8.95
C GLU A 22 -24.13 -14.76 10.35
N THR A 23 -23.32 -14.81 11.40
CA THR A 23 -23.76 -14.33 12.73
C THR A 23 -23.96 -12.81 12.77
N LYS A 24 -24.88 -12.33 13.63
CA LYS A 24 -25.05 -10.88 13.90
C LYS A 24 -23.72 -10.24 14.34
N THR A 25 -22.90 -10.99 15.09
CA THR A 25 -21.59 -10.56 15.57
C THR A 25 -20.61 -10.35 14.41
N PHE A 26 -20.56 -11.28 13.45
CA PHE A 26 -19.74 -11.14 12.24
C PHE A 26 -20.15 -9.93 11.40
N LYS A 27 -21.46 -9.72 11.20
CA LYS A 27 -21.96 -8.53 10.47
C LYS A 27 -21.56 -7.22 11.17
N ARG A 28 -21.63 -7.19 12.51
CA ARG A 28 -21.24 -6.02 13.31
C ARG A 28 -19.74 -5.77 13.25
N TYR A 29 -18.93 -6.82 13.29
CA TYR A 29 -17.48 -6.78 13.10
C TYR A 29 -17.08 -6.20 11.74
N ILE A 30 -17.64 -6.73 10.65
CA ILE A 30 -17.40 -6.22 9.28
C ILE A 30 -17.81 -4.75 9.16
N ASN A 31 -18.94 -4.36 9.73
CA ASN A 31 -19.39 -2.96 9.70
C ASN A 31 -18.44 -2.04 10.48
N LEU A 32 -17.95 -2.47 11.65
CA LEU A 32 -16.96 -1.72 12.43
C LEU A 32 -15.64 -1.59 11.67
N LYS A 33 -15.14 -2.68 11.09
CA LYS A 33 -13.93 -2.72 10.28
C LYS A 33 -14.04 -1.75 9.10
N TYR A 34 -15.16 -1.80 8.37
CA TYR A 34 -15.41 -0.91 7.24
C TYR A 34 -15.49 0.57 7.64
N ARG A 35 -16.20 0.90 8.72
CA ARG A 35 -16.26 2.27 9.26
C ARG A 35 -14.89 2.77 9.73
N MET A 36 -14.10 1.89 10.34
CA MET A 36 -12.76 2.24 10.78
C MET A 36 -11.82 2.49 9.58
N THR A 37 -11.90 1.68 8.52
CA THR A 37 -11.18 1.93 7.27
C THR A 37 -11.57 3.26 6.63
N LEU A 38 -12.85 3.65 6.70
CA LEU A 38 -13.31 4.96 6.23
C LEU A 38 -12.80 6.13 7.09
N LEU A 39 -12.64 5.94 8.41
CA LEU A 39 -12.18 6.97 9.35
C LEU A 39 -10.65 7.15 9.36
N LEU A 40 -9.89 6.11 9.01
CA LEU A 40 -8.42 6.10 9.06
C LEU A 40 -7.77 6.64 7.77
N GLY A 41 -8.57 6.99 6.76
CA GLY A 41 -8.09 7.24 5.39
C GLY A 41 -7.77 5.91 4.67
N PRO A 42 -7.56 5.93 3.34
CA PRO A 42 -7.20 4.74 2.60
C PRO A 42 -5.93 4.12 3.18
N ALA A 43 -6.04 2.90 3.71
CA ALA A 43 -4.93 2.17 4.29
C ALA A 43 -3.96 1.79 3.18
N CYS A 44 -2.93 2.61 3.00
CA CYS A 44 -1.79 2.25 2.17
C CYS A 44 -1.06 1.06 2.79
N ARG A 45 -0.47 0.22 1.94
CA ARG A 45 0.24 -0.98 2.39
C ARG A 45 1.56 -0.60 3.06
N GLU A 46 2.22 -1.58 3.66
CA GLU A 46 3.56 -1.38 4.21
C GLU A 46 4.52 -0.87 3.12
N GLY A 47 5.28 0.17 3.45
CA GLY A 47 6.18 0.86 2.52
C GLY A 47 5.51 1.86 1.57
N GLU A 48 4.19 2.05 1.66
CA GLU A 48 3.45 3.04 0.89
C GLU A 48 3.07 4.27 1.74
N VAL A 49 2.93 5.41 1.08
CA VAL A 49 2.49 6.67 1.68
C VAL A 49 1.29 7.17 0.88
N TYR A 50 0.25 7.61 1.60
CA TYR A 50 -0.90 8.24 0.96
C TYR A 50 -0.52 9.64 0.47
N LYS A 51 -0.86 9.94 -0.79
CA LYS A 51 -0.80 11.28 -1.36
C LYS A 51 -2.18 11.66 -1.88
N GLU A 52 -2.63 12.86 -1.54
CA GLU A 52 -3.86 13.44 -2.10
C GLU A 52 -3.73 13.73 -3.61
N CYS A 53 -2.50 13.92 -4.08
CA CYS A 53 -2.16 14.22 -5.45
C CYS A 53 -0.96 13.36 -5.86
N ARG A 54 -1.24 12.21 -6.48
CA ARG A 54 -0.24 11.35 -7.14
C ARG A 54 -0.39 11.46 -8.64
N ASP A 55 0.72 11.42 -9.35
CA ASP A 55 0.71 11.33 -10.81
C ASP A 55 0.41 9.86 -11.22
N PRO A 56 -0.72 9.58 -11.88
CA PRO A 56 -1.07 8.22 -12.32
C PRO A 56 -0.12 7.68 -13.42
N CYS A 57 0.63 8.56 -14.07
CA CYS A 57 1.61 8.22 -15.08
C CYS A 57 2.96 7.85 -14.50
N VAL A 58 3.21 8.09 -13.21
CA VAL A 58 4.41 7.58 -12.55
C VAL A 58 4.28 6.08 -12.33
N ASN A 59 5.32 5.33 -12.69
CA ASN A 59 5.42 3.91 -12.47
C ASN A 59 6.39 3.62 -11.32
N ASP A 60 5.84 3.37 -10.14
CA ASP A 60 6.58 3.03 -8.92
C ASP A 60 7.14 1.59 -8.94
N SER A 61 7.11 0.87 -10.07
CA SER A 61 7.66 -0.49 -10.14
C SER A 61 9.18 -0.52 -9.98
N CYS A 62 9.70 -1.66 -9.55
CA CYS A 62 11.14 -1.93 -9.49
C CYS A 62 11.83 -1.80 -10.87
N GLU A 63 11.09 -1.92 -11.96
CA GLU A 63 11.63 -1.82 -13.32
C GLU A 63 11.70 -0.36 -13.79
N ALA A 64 10.66 0.42 -13.48
CA ALA A 64 10.56 1.81 -13.91
C ALA A 64 11.17 2.80 -12.91
N MET A 65 11.34 2.42 -11.65
CA MET A 65 12.00 3.24 -10.62
C MET A 65 11.37 4.65 -10.46
N GLY A 66 10.06 4.76 -10.61
CA GLY A 66 9.35 6.05 -10.57
C GLY A 66 9.40 6.82 -11.89
N SER A 67 9.82 6.18 -12.99
CA SER A 67 9.78 6.80 -14.32
C SER A 67 8.35 6.94 -14.83
N LEU A 68 8.15 7.91 -15.71
CA LEU A 68 6.89 8.09 -16.42
C LEU A 68 6.62 6.90 -17.35
N LYS A 69 5.39 6.39 -17.33
CA LYS A 69 4.92 5.38 -18.27
C LYS A 69 4.97 5.96 -19.68
N PRO A 70 5.57 5.23 -20.65
CA PRO A 70 5.60 5.69 -22.03
C PRO A 70 4.18 5.85 -22.57
N ASN A 71 3.93 6.96 -23.26
CA ASN A 71 2.61 7.33 -23.83
C ASN A 71 1.49 7.47 -22.79
N CYS A 72 1.80 7.70 -21.52
CA CYS A 72 0.76 8.00 -20.54
C CYS A 72 0.36 9.46 -20.63
N THR A 73 -0.86 9.69 -21.11
CA THR A 73 -1.52 10.98 -21.08
C THR A 73 -2.69 10.85 -20.13
N SER A 74 -2.52 11.30 -18.88
CA SER A 74 -3.61 11.31 -17.92
C SER A 74 -4.53 12.50 -18.18
N PRO A 75 -5.85 12.30 -18.30
CA PRO A 75 -6.81 13.40 -18.42
C PRO A 75 -6.93 14.22 -17.13
N VAL A 76 -6.45 13.69 -16.00
CA VAL A 76 -6.42 14.35 -14.69
C VAL A 76 -4.96 14.55 -14.27
N PRO A 77 -4.54 15.77 -13.88
CA PRO A 77 -3.15 16.06 -13.54
C PRO A 77 -2.63 15.26 -12.34
N CYS A 78 -3.50 14.95 -11.37
CA CYS A 78 -3.20 14.01 -10.31
C CYS A 78 -4.47 13.45 -9.67
N GLU A 79 -4.33 12.31 -9.00
CA GLU A 79 -5.41 11.65 -8.28
C GLU A 79 -4.96 11.25 -6.86
N PRO A 80 -5.87 11.16 -5.89
CA PRO A 80 -5.53 10.64 -4.56
C PRO A 80 -5.21 9.15 -4.63
N GLY A 81 -4.14 8.72 -3.95
CA GLY A 81 -3.80 7.29 -3.86
C GLY A 81 -2.51 7.01 -3.11
N CYS A 82 -2.21 5.71 -2.97
CA CYS A 82 -1.01 5.23 -2.31
C CYS A 82 0.16 5.10 -3.30
N VAL A 83 1.28 5.72 -2.96
CA VAL A 83 2.54 5.64 -3.70
C VAL A 83 3.61 4.98 -2.84
N CYS A 84 4.67 4.45 -3.44
CA CYS A 84 5.79 4.00 -2.64
C CYS A 84 6.46 5.16 -1.90
N ALA A 85 6.93 4.90 -0.68
CA ALA A 85 7.82 5.82 0.02
C ALA A 85 9.07 6.11 -0.82
N GLU A 86 9.69 7.27 -0.60
CA GLU A 86 10.88 7.67 -1.34
C GLU A 86 11.99 6.62 -1.22
N GLY A 87 12.63 6.29 -2.34
CA GLY A 87 13.66 5.23 -2.40
C GLY A 87 13.13 3.80 -2.31
N SER A 88 11.80 3.62 -2.26
CA SER A 88 11.13 2.31 -2.30
C SER A 88 10.31 2.15 -3.57
N TYR A 89 10.15 0.90 -4.01
CA TYR A 89 9.51 0.56 -5.28
C TYR A 89 8.71 -0.74 -5.16
N ARG A 90 7.65 -0.88 -5.97
CA ARG A 90 6.83 -2.09 -6.04
C ARG A 90 7.59 -3.18 -6.79
N LEU A 91 7.82 -4.32 -6.14
CA LEU A 91 8.33 -5.51 -6.83
C LEU A 91 7.39 -5.95 -7.95
N TYR A 92 6.09 -5.95 -7.67
CA TYR A 92 5.00 -6.28 -8.60
C TYR A 92 3.75 -5.46 -8.25
N GLU A 93 2.79 -5.35 -9.16
CA GLU A 93 1.57 -4.51 -9.03
C GLU A 93 0.79 -4.74 -7.72
N TYR A 94 0.81 -5.97 -7.18
CA TYR A 94 0.08 -6.35 -5.97
C TYR A 94 0.95 -6.55 -4.72
N LEU A 95 2.26 -6.33 -4.81
CA LEU A 95 3.19 -6.53 -3.70
C LEU A 95 3.54 -5.21 -3.01
N PRO A 96 3.96 -5.26 -1.72
CA PRO A 96 4.35 -4.06 -0.98
C PRO A 96 5.58 -3.39 -1.61
N CYS A 97 5.76 -2.11 -1.28
CA CYS A 97 6.95 -1.37 -1.69
C CYS A 97 8.15 -1.83 -0.87
N VAL A 98 9.26 -2.09 -1.54
CA VAL A 98 10.51 -2.49 -0.92
C VAL A 98 11.60 -1.47 -1.23
N PRO A 99 12.62 -1.31 -0.37
CA PRO A 99 13.76 -0.45 -0.68
C PRO A 99 14.41 -0.87 -2.00
N LYS A 100 14.96 0.10 -2.73
CA LYS A 100 15.64 -0.08 -4.03
C LYS A 100 16.52 -1.32 -4.15
N CYS A 101 17.25 -1.65 -3.09
CA CYS A 101 18.19 -2.77 -3.07
C CYS A 101 17.55 -4.16 -2.99
N TYR A 102 16.25 -4.24 -2.73
CA TYR A 102 15.48 -5.48 -2.80
C TYR A 102 14.91 -5.75 -4.20
N CYS A 103 14.94 -4.77 -5.11
CA CYS A 103 14.57 -4.99 -6.49
C CYS A 103 15.61 -5.93 -7.15
N HIS A 104 15.15 -7.02 -7.78
CA HIS A 104 16.02 -8.04 -8.35
C HIS A 104 17.10 -7.47 -9.29
N ASN A 105 16.75 -6.46 -10.09
CA ASN A 105 17.67 -5.84 -11.06
C ASN A 105 18.73 -4.93 -10.43
N LEU A 106 18.59 -4.57 -9.15
CA LEU A 106 19.46 -3.62 -8.46
C LEU A 106 20.14 -4.20 -7.22
N LYS A 107 19.76 -5.41 -6.81
CA LYS A 107 20.34 -6.13 -5.69
C LYS A 107 21.88 -6.24 -5.82
N ASP A 108 22.37 -6.43 -7.03
CA ASP A 108 23.80 -6.56 -7.32
C ASP A 108 24.52 -5.24 -7.63
N SER A 109 23.80 -4.12 -7.64
CA SER A 109 24.38 -2.80 -7.91
C SER A 109 25.37 -2.40 -6.83
N SER A 110 26.45 -1.72 -7.22
CA SER A 110 27.43 -1.15 -6.28
C SER A 110 26.83 -0.16 -5.28
N LYS A 111 25.65 0.41 -5.56
CA LYS A 111 24.90 1.27 -4.63
C LYS A 111 24.16 0.50 -3.52
N CYS A 112 24.10 -0.82 -3.65
CA CYS A 112 23.38 -1.72 -2.75
C CYS A 112 24.29 -2.77 -2.10
N LYS A 113 25.58 -2.78 -2.48
CA LYS A 113 26.64 -3.55 -1.84
C LYS A 113 27.36 -2.62 -0.87
N ASN A 114 27.12 -2.83 0.42
CA ASN A 114 28.04 -2.38 1.48
C ASN A 114 29.17 -3.40 1.60
#